data_AF-T1BXV2-F1
#
_entry.id   AF-T1BXV2-F1
#
_cell.length_a   1.000
_cell.length_b   1.000
_cell.length_c   1.000
_cell.angle_alpha   90.00
_cell.angle_beta   90.00
_cell.angle_gamma   90.00
#
_symmetry.space_group_name_H-M   'P 1'
#
loop_
_entity.id
_entity.type
_entity.pdbx_description
1 polymer ?
#
loop_
_entity_poly.entity_id
_entity_poly.type
_entity_poly.pdbx_seq_one_letter_code
_entity_poly.pdbx_strand_id
1 'polypeptide(L)'
;MHPSLLSLTEESIRLINDDRIGRSLDSLFNADRASMLTEIVVDAMKEFQISGERFHNDSTTITFSGKYEGANGGMVNGKKTPKITHGHNKDHRPDLKQLLLSLTVSSDGYVPVHYKLYDGNTNDSPTHIET
;
A
#
# COMPACT_ATOMS: atom_id res chain seq x y z
N MET A 1 16.81 -4.97 14.05
CA MET A 1 16.72 -3.50 13.96
C MET A 1 16.79 -2.95 15.38
N HIS A 2 17.73 -2.07 15.69
CA HIS A 2 17.90 -1.54 17.05
C HIS A 2 16.88 -0.40 17.29
N PRO A 3 16.05 -0.41 18.36
CA PRO A 3 14.99 0.58 18.56
C PRO A 3 15.45 2.04 18.59
N SER A 4 16.70 2.29 18.97
CA SER A 4 17.28 3.65 18.96
C SER A 4 17.40 4.25 17.55
N LEU A 5 17.40 3.42 16.50
CA LEU A 5 17.41 3.91 15.10
C LEU A 5 16.06 4.50 14.68
N LEU A 6 15.00 4.20 15.44
CA LEU A 6 13.64 4.72 15.21
C LEU A 6 13.28 5.80 16.23
N SER A 7 14.25 6.29 17.01
CA SER A 7 14.02 7.26 18.10
C SER A 7 12.95 6.82 19.11
N LEU A 8 12.77 5.51 19.29
CA LEU A 8 11.81 4.95 20.25
C LEU A 8 12.42 4.90 21.65
N THR A 9 11.71 5.48 22.63
CA THR A 9 12.07 5.36 24.06
C THR A 9 11.68 3.99 24.61
N GLU A 10 12.26 3.60 25.76
CA GLU A 10 11.84 2.36 26.43
C GLU A 10 10.35 2.34 26.78
N GLU A 11 9.79 3.49 27.13
CA GLU A 11 8.36 3.64 27.38
C GLU A 11 7.54 3.38 26.10
N SER A 12 7.94 3.95 24.96
CA SER A 12 7.30 3.71 23.67
C SER A 12 7.35 2.25 23.27
N ILE A 13 8.46 1.55 23.52
CA ILE A 13 8.60 0.12 23.23
C ILE A 13 7.59 -0.71 24.02
N ARG A 14 7.36 -0.39 25.31
CA ARG A 14 6.36 -1.09 26.15
C ARG A 14 4.93 -0.89 25.64
N LEU A 15 4.68 0.18 24.88
CA LEU A 15 3.36 0.46 24.29
C LEU A 15 3.15 -0.23 22.94
N ILE A 16 4.15 -0.92 22.38
CA ILE A 16 3.97 -1.69 21.14
C ILE A 16 3.23 -2.99 21.46
N ASN A 17 2.00 -3.09 21.00
CA ASN A 17 1.18 -4.31 21.06
C ASN A 17 0.21 -4.33 19.87
N ASP A 18 -0.41 -5.48 19.66
CA ASP A 18 -1.39 -5.74 18.60
C ASP A 18 -2.58 -4.77 18.63
N ASP A 19 -3.13 -4.49 19.81
CA ASP A 19 -4.22 -3.53 19.98
C ASP A 19 -3.84 -2.12 19.53
N ARG A 20 -2.62 -1.68 19.84
CA ARG A 20 -2.10 -0.37 19.43
C ARG A 20 -1.85 -0.35 17.93
N ILE A 21 -1.28 -1.40 17.37
CA ILE A 21 -1.09 -1.52 15.92
C ILE A 21 -2.44 -1.48 15.19
N GLY A 22 -3.45 -2.20 15.67
CA GLY A 22 -4.81 -2.18 15.11
C GLY A 22 -5.41 -0.78 15.10
N ARG A 23 -5.40 -0.09 16.25
CA ARG A 23 -5.89 1.31 16.33
C ARG A 23 -5.09 2.27 15.47
N SER A 24 -3.79 2.06 15.32
CA SER A 24 -2.94 2.85 14.43
C SER A 24 -3.30 2.62 12.96
N LEU A 25 -3.61 1.38 12.55
CA LEU A 25 -4.09 1.06 11.21
C LEU A 25 -5.48 1.66 10.94
N ASP A 26 -6.38 1.65 11.92
CA ASP A 26 -7.69 2.33 11.80
C ASP A 26 -7.52 3.84 11.66
N SER A 27 -6.61 4.43 12.44
CA SER A 27 -6.28 5.86 12.35
C SER A 27 -5.68 6.21 10.99
N LEU A 28 -4.76 5.39 10.50
CA LEU A 28 -4.17 5.52 9.15
C LEU A 28 -5.22 5.32 8.05
N PHE A 29 -6.20 4.43 8.26
CA PHE A 29 -7.33 4.26 7.34
C PHE A 29 -8.21 5.52 7.28
N ASN A 30 -8.34 6.26 8.38
CA ASN A 30 -9.13 7.48 8.43
C ASN A 30 -8.35 8.72 7.96
N ALA A 31 -7.02 8.70 8.01
CA ALA A 31 -6.17 9.78 7.51
C ALA A 31 -6.25 9.98 5.98
N ASP A 32 -5.77 11.15 5.52
CA ASP A 32 -5.45 11.40 4.12
C ASP A 32 -4.08 10.76 3.78
N ARG A 33 -4.11 9.48 3.45
CA ARG A 33 -2.92 8.70 3.12
C ARG A 33 -2.20 9.18 1.86
N ALA A 34 -2.93 9.78 0.91
CA ALA A 34 -2.35 10.22 -0.35
C ALA A 34 -1.43 11.42 -0.12
N SER A 35 -1.92 12.42 0.61
CA SER A 35 -1.11 13.58 1.01
C SER A 35 0.07 13.16 1.89
N MET A 36 -0.18 12.31 2.89
CA MET A 36 0.87 11.81 3.78
C MET A 36 1.98 11.05 3.03
N LEU A 37 1.62 10.16 2.10
CA LEU A 37 2.60 9.45 1.28
C LEU A 37 3.39 10.43 0.40
N THR A 38 2.70 11.38 -0.23
CA THR A 38 3.33 12.37 -1.11
C THR A 38 4.38 13.19 -0.35
N GLU A 39 4.05 13.65 0.86
CA GLU A 39 4.98 14.38 1.73
C GLU A 39 6.24 13.54 2.04
N ILE A 40 6.05 12.30 2.51
CA ILE A 40 7.14 11.38 2.83
C ILE A 40 8.04 11.14 1.61
N VAL A 41 7.44 10.89 0.44
CA VAL A 41 8.19 10.61 -0.79
C VAL A 41 8.96 11.83 -1.26
N VAL A 42 8.33 13.00 -1.29
CA VAL A 42 8.97 14.25 -1.73
C VAL A 42 10.15 14.59 -0.83
N ASP A 43 10.01 14.42 0.49
CA ASP A 43 11.09 14.67 1.43
C ASP A 43 12.22 13.66 1.27
N ALA A 44 11.91 12.37 1.12
CA ALA A 44 12.92 11.35 0.82
C ALA A 44 13.67 11.64 -0.50
N MET A 45 12.96 12.03 -1.56
CA MET A 45 13.58 12.36 -2.84
C MET A 45 14.52 13.55 -2.74
N LYS A 46 14.18 14.58 -1.95
CA LYS A 46 15.05 15.74 -1.73
C LYS A 46 16.27 15.39 -0.87
N GLU A 47 16.05 14.72 0.26
CA GLU A 47 17.10 14.38 1.22
C GLU A 47 18.16 13.48 0.58
N PHE A 48 17.72 12.47 -0.18
CA PHE A 48 18.60 11.51 -0.83
C PHE A 48 18.96 11.89 -2.28
N GLN A 49 18.53 13.06 -2.75
CA GLN A 49 18.79 13.58 -4.10
C GLN A 49 18.39 12.59 -5.22
N ILE A 50 17.28 11.88 -5.02
CA ILE A 50 16.78 10.86 -5.95
C ILE A 50 16.27 11.53 -7.23
N SER A 51 16.71 11.05 -8.38
CA SER A 51 16.27 11.59 -9.67
C SER A 51 14.78 11.35 -9.92
N GLY A 52 14.07 12.42 -10.30
CA GLY A 52 12.67 12.41 -10.75
C GLY A 52 12.50 12.37 -12.27
N GLU A 53 13.56 12.11 -13.04
CA GLU A 53 13.51 12.17 -14.52
C GLU A 53 12.78 10.98 -15.16
N ARG A 54 12.79 9.83 -14.49
CA ARG A 54 12.18 8.61 -15.01
C ARG A 54 11.64 7.75 -13.87
N PHE A 55 10.43 7.25 -14.09
CA PHE A 55 9.73 6.33 -13.21
C PHE A 55 9.39 5.03 -13.95
N HIS A 56 9.30 3.95 -13.20
CA HIS A 56 8.79 2.67 -13.66
C HIS A 56 7.46 2.40 -12.97
N ASN A 57 6.42 2.15 -13.76
CA ASN A 57 5.15 1.66 -13.26
C ASN A 57 4.98 0.21 -13.69
N ASP A 58 4.61 -0.64 -12.75
CA ASP A 58 4.17 -2.00 -13.04
C ASP A 58 3.05 -2.40 -12.09
N SER A 59 2.27 -3.39 -12.49
CA SER A 59 1.20 -3.94 -11.68
C SER A 59 1.54 -5.36 -11.23
N THR A 60 1.15 -5.69 -10.01
CA THR A 60 1.28 -7.04 -9.46
C THR A 60 0.06 -7.42 -8.63
N THR A 61 0.02 -8.67 -8.18
CA THR A 61 -1.08 -9.21 -7.40
C THR A 61 -0.70 -9.33 -5.93
N ILE A 62 -1.56 -8.86 -5.03
CA ILE A 62 -1.50 -9.22 -3.61
C ILE A 62 -2.44 -10.40 -3.39
N THR A 63 -1.89 -11.55 -3.02
CA THR A 63 -2.62 -12.80 -2.86
C THR A 63 -3.10 -13.01 -1.42
N PHE A 64 -4.35 -13.43 -1.24
CA PHE A 64 -5.00 -13.59 0.06
C PHE A 64 -5.50 -15.01 0.29
N SER A 65 -5.37 -15.50 1.53
CA SER A 65 -5.92 -16.77 2.00
C SER A 65 -6.84 -16.52 3.20
N GLY A 66 -8.09 -17.01 3.14
CA GLY A 66 -9.07 -16.84 4.21
C GLY A 66 -10.42 -16.29 3.76
N LYS A 67 -11.28 -15.94 4.73
CA LYS A 67 -12.68 -15.60 4.49
C LYS A 67 -12.88 -14.20 3.92
N TYR A 68 -12.28 -13.16 4.51
CA TYR A 68 -12.38 -11.76 4.05
C TYR A 68 -13.82 -11.30 3.68
N GLU A 69 -14.84 -11.77 4.40
CA GLU A 69 -16.26 -11.52 4.07
C GLU A 69 -16.62 -10.02 4.06
N GLY A 70 -15.92 -9.21 4.87
CA GLY A 70 -16.08 -7.75 4.91
C GLY A 70 -15.37 -6.98 3.78
N ALA A 71 -14.48 -7.61 3.00
CA ALA A 71 -13.72 -6.96 1.94
C ALA A 71 -14.45 -7.03 0.59
N ASN A 72 -15.70 -6.56 0.58
CA ASN A 72 -16.64 -6.73 -0.54
C ASN A 72 -16.67 -5.53 -1.51
N GLY A 73 -15.75 -4.58 -1.36
CA GLY A 73 -15.75 -3.33 -2.11
C GLY A 73 -16.73 -2.29 -1.56
N GLY A 74 -17.20 -2.43 -0.33
CA GLY A 74 -18.15 -1.53 0.31
C GLY A 74 -17.54 -0.19 0.76
N MET A 75 -18.37 0.63 1.39
CA MET A 75 -17.95 1.86 2.06
C MET A 75 -17.57 1.55 3.51
N VAL A 76 -16.41 2.01 3.95
CA VAL A 76 -15.96 1.97 5.34
C VAL A 76 -15.56 3.39 5.74
N ASN A 77 -16.16 3.92 6.81
CA ASN A 77 -15.95 5.30 7.27
C ASN A 77 -16.04 6.35 6.15
N GLY A 78 -17.02 6.20 5.25
CA GLY A 78 -17.21 7.11 4.12
C GLY A 78 -16.21 6.97 2.97
N LYS A 79 -15.33 5.94 2.99
CA LYS A 79 -14.35 5.66 1.95
C LYS A 79 -14.68 4.36 1.22
N LYS A 80 -14.60 4.35 -0.10
CA LYS A 80 -14.71 3.14 -0.91
C LYS A 80 -13.47 2.27 -0.66
N THR A 81 -13.69 0.99 -0.37
CA THR A 81 -12.61 0.01 -0.18
C THR A 81 -12.48 -0.88 -1.42
N PRO A 82 -11.30 -1.46 -1.69
CA PRO A 82 -11.16 -2.43 -2.76
C PRO A 82 -11.77 -3.77 -2.35
N LYS A 83 -12.31 -4.49 -3.33
CA LYS A 83 -12.89 -5.82 -3.17
C LYS A 83 -11.82 -6.89 -3.28
N ILE A 84 -11.62 -7.66 -2.21
CA ILE A 84 -10.80 -8.87 -2.24
C ILE A 84 -11.63 -9.96 -2.93
N THR A 85 -11.23 -10.35 -4.14
CA THR A 85 -11.96 -11.31 -4.99
C THR A 85 -11.00 -12.09 -5.87
N HIS A 86 -11.47 -13.16 -6.52
CA HIS A 86 -10.72 -13.88 -7.53
C HIS A 86 -10.56 -13.08 -8.83
N GLY A 87 -9.48 -13.33 -9.57
CA GLY A 87 -9.20 -12.72 -10.87
C GLY A 87 -7.98 -13.37 -11.55
N HIS A 88 -7.35 -12.66 -12.48
CA HIS A 88 -6.09 -13.11 -13.08
C HIS A 88 -4.92 -12.87 -12.13
N ASN A 89 -4.43 -13.94 -11.51
CA ASN A 89 -3.36 -13.89 -10.50
C ASN A 89 -1.99 -14.03 -11.17
N LYS A 90 -1.08 -13.07 -10.94
CA LYS A 90 0.26 -13.07 -11.57
C LYS A 90 1.18 -14.20 -11.07
N ASP A 91 0.88 -14.79 -9.91
CA ASP A 91 1.56 -15.99 -9.40
C ASP A 91 0.92 -17.30 -9.90
N HIS A 92 0.00 -17.23 -10.87
CA HIS A 92 -0.72 -18.37 -11.43
C HIS A 92 -1.54 -19.15 -10.39
N ARG A 93 -2.13 -18.44 -9.41
CA ARG A 93 -2.99 -18.98 -8.36
C ARG A 93 -4.45 -18.53 -8.48
N PRO A 94 -5.19 -18.98 -9.51
CA PRO A 94 -6.57 -18.56 -9.73
C PRO A 94 -7.54 -19.06 -8.64
N ASP A 95 -7.11 -19.99 -7.79
CA ASP A 95 -7.85 -20.50 -6.64
C ASP A 95 -7.87 -19.52 -5.47
N LEU A 96 -6.93 -18.57 -5.42
CA LEU A 96 -6.79 -17.62 -4.34
C LEU A 96 -7.46 -16.27 -4.66
N LYS A 97 -7.93 -15.61 -3.61
CA LYS A 97 -8.44 -14.24 -3.70
C LYS A 97 -7.27 -13.29 -3.84
N GLN A 98 -7.53 -12.12 -4.40
CA GLN A 98 -6.49 -11.14 -4.67
C GLN A 98 -6.98 -9.69 -4.61
N LEU A 99 -6.00 -8.79 -4.61
CA LEU A 99 -6.11 -7.41 -5.07
C LEU A 99 -5.07 -7.17 -6.17
N LEU A 100 -5.35 -6.23 -7.06
CA LEU A 100 -4.36 -5.74 -8.01
C LEU A 100 -3.70 -4.48 -7.44
N LEU A 101 -2.38 -4.46 -7.40
CA LEU A 101 -1.54 -3.35 -6.97
C LEU A 101 -0.84 -2.76 -8.19
N SER A 102 -1.05 -1.48 -8.47
CA SER A 102 -0.18 -0.69 -9.35
C SER A 102 0.83 0.05 -8.50
N LEU A 103 2.13 -0.05 -8.81
CA LEU A 103 3.20 0.59 -8.08
C LEU A 103 4.11 1.35 -9.05
N THR A 104 4.36 2.61 -8.72
CA THR A 104 5.34 3.45 -9.41
C THR A 104 6.55 3.67 -8.52
N VAL A 105 7.74 3.46 -9.09
CA VAL A 105 9.02 3.65 -8.42
C VAL A 105 9.94 4.56 -9.25
N SER A 106 10.87 5.26 -8.60
CA SER A 106 11.97 5.95 -9.30
C SER A 106 12.85 4.96 -10.05
N SER A 107 13.40 5.38 -11.19
CA SER A 107 14.47 4.61 -11.85
C SER A 107 15.79 4.64 -11.06
N ASP A 108 15.96 5.65 -10.22
CA ASP A 108 17.08 5.82 -9.32
C ASP A 108 16.76 5.20 -7.95
N GLY A 109 17.31 4.02 -7.68
CA GLY A 109 17.15 3.33 -6.39
C GLY A 109 15.80 2.64 -6.14
N TYR A 110 14.88 2.63 -7.11
CA TYR A 110 13.56 1.98 -7.01
C TYR A 110 12.72 2.46 -5.82
N VAL A 111 12.83 3.75 -5.49
CA VAL A 111 12.09 4.36 -4.38
C VAL A 111 10.61 4.45 -4.75
N PRO A 112 9.70 3.88 -3.93
CA PRO A 112 8.26 4.00 -4.17
C PRO A 112 7.80 5.45 -4.17
N VAL A 113 7.09 5.86 -5.21
CA VAL A 113 6.56 7.23 -5.33
C VAL A 113 5.04 7.31 -5.32
N HIS A 114 4.37 6.29 -5.85
CA HIS A 114 2.91 6.24 -5.89
C HIS A 114 2.46 4.79 -5.95
N TYR A 115 1.30 4.50 -5.35
CA TYR A 115 0.65 3.21 -5.50
C TYR A 115 -0.85 3.37 -5.60
N LYS A 116 -1.49 2.40 -6.25
CA LYS A 116 -2.95 2.31 -6.28
C LYS A 116 -3.39 0.86 -6.14
N LEU A 117 -4.44 0.65 -5.36
CA LEU A 117 -5.06 -0.65 -5.17
C LEU A 117 -6.39 -0.70 -5.92
N TYR A 118 -6.62 -1.84 -6.55
CA TYR A 118 -7.80 -2.14 -7.33
C TYR A 118 -8.44 -3.44 -6.84
N ASP A 119 -9.71 -3.63 -7.21
CA ASP A 119 -10.43 -4.87 -6.96
C ASP A 119 -9.68 -6.05 -7.58
N GLY A 120 -9.77 -7.23 -6.96
CA GLY A 120 -9.04 -8.41 -7.40
C GLY A 120 -9.35 -8.86 -8.83
N ASN A 121 -10.48 -8.46 -9.40
CA ASN A 121 -10.89 -8.80 -10.76
C ASN A 121 -10.69 -7.66 -11.77
N THR A 122 -9.98 -6.59 -11.39
CA THR A 122 -9.63 -5.50 -12.31
C THR A 122 -8.62 -5.98 -13.36
N ASN A 123 -8.87 -5.63 -14.63
CA ASN A 123 -7.89 -5.80 -15.70
C ASN A 123 -6.76 -4.79 -15.49
N ASP A 124 -5.51 -5.24 -15.57
CA ASP A 124 -4.32 -4.41 -15.34
C ASP A 124 -3.94 -3.55 -16.55
N SER A 125 -4.37 -3.92 -17.75
CA SER A 125 -4.07 -3.15 -18.98
C SER A 125 -4.37 -1.65 -18.88
N PRO A 126 -5.52 -1.18 -18.36
CA PRO A 126 -5.82 0.25 -18.25
C PRO A 126 -5.20 0.97 -17.04
N THR A 127 -4.58 0.28 -16.07
CA THR A 127 -4.21 0.91 -14.78
C THR A 127 -3.11 1.97 -14.91
N HIS A 128 -2.28 1.87 -15.95
CA HIS A 128 -1.21 2.84 -16.23
C HIS A 128 -1.76 4.21 -16.67
N ILE A 129 -3.01 4.30 -17.12
CA ILE A 129 -3.64 5.57 -17.53
C ILE A 129 -3.99 6.43 -16.31
N GLU A 130 -4.32 5.77 -15.19
CA GLU A 130 -4.77 6.43 -13.96
C GLU A 130 -3.62 6.72 -12.99
N THR A 131 -2.37 6.47 -13.40
CA THR A 131 -1.17 6.58 -12.57
C THR A 131 -0.32 7.77 -12.96
#